data_AF-A0A3R6PLK8-F1
#
_entry.id   AF-A0A3R6PLK8-F1
#
_cell.length_a   1.000
_cell.length_b   1.000
_cell.length_c   1.000
_cell.angle_alpha   90.00
_cell.angle_beta   90.00
_cell.angle_gamma   90.00
#
_symmetry.space_group_name_H-M   'P 1'
#
loop_
_entity.id
_entity.type
_entity.pdbx_description
1 polymer ?
#
loop_
_entity_poly.entity_id
_entity_poly.type
_entity_poly.pdbx_seq_one_letter_code
_entity_poly.pdbx_strand_id
1 'polypeptide(L)'
;MGSVITNKYRDIKDKKELKTLGTYSVKKDAEIKKIKLVLKTGDQIAILAADDDSILIVKNGDKDNPYFVSADFLKGCSDYKGK
;
A
#
# COMPACT_ATOMS: atom_id res chain seq x y z
N MET A 1 17.63 13.95 -7.51
CA MET A 1 17.04 13.49 -6.24
C MET A 1 15.92 12.51 -6.58
N GLY A 2 16.14 11.22 -6.41
CA GLY A 2 15.11 10.19 -6.69
C GLY A 2 14.28 9.95 -5.44
N SER A 3 12.95 9.95 -5.58
CA SER A 3 12.03 9.73 -4.46
C SER A 3 12.27 8.35 -3.83
N VAL A 4 12.40 8.30 -2.49
CA VAL A 4 12.77 7.10 -1.71
C VAL A 4 11.88 5.90 -2.05
N ILE A 5 10.61 6.16 -2.32
CA ILE A 5 9.63 5.11 -2.62
C ILE A 5 9.83 4.51 -4.02
N THR A 6 10.26 5.32 -5.00
CA THR A 6 10.55 4.83 -6.36
C THR A 6 11.78 3.92 -6.40
N ASN A 7 12.80 4.21 -5.58
CA ASN A 7 13.94 3.31 -5.41
C ASN A 7 13.51 2.01 -4.71
N LYS A 8 12.71 2.11 -3.65
CA LYS A 8 12.21 0.93 -2.94
C LYS A 8 11.41 0.00 -3.83
N TYR A 9 10.56 0.54 -4.72
CA TYR A 9 9.82 -0.27 -5.70
C TYR A 9 10.74 -1.10 -6.62
N ARG A 10 11.87 -0.53 -7.06
CA ARG A 10 12.86 -1.26 -7.88
C ARG A 10 13.53 -2.39 -7.08
N ASP A 11 13.95 -2.11 -5.85
CA ASP A 11 14.53 -3.12 -4.95
C ASP A 11 13.56 -4.27 -4.65
N ILE A 12 12.27 -3.95 -4.45
CA ILE A 12 11.21 -4.92 -4.20
C ILE A 12 10.97 -5.84 -5.41
N LYS A 13 11.06 -5.30 -6.63
CA LYS A 13 10.88 -6.08 -7.86
C LYS A 13 11.98 -7.13 -8.05
N ASP A 14 13.19 -6.86 -7.56
CA ASP A 14 14.36 -7.71 -7.73
C ASP A 14 14.59 -8.70 -6.56
N LYS A 15 14.09 -8.40 -5.36
CA LYS A 15 14.26 -9.25 -4.17
C LYS A 15 13.03 -10.11 -3.84
N LYS A 16 13.29 -11.40 -3.64
CA LYS A 16 12.30 -12.43 -3.27
C LYS A 16 11.71 -12.27 -1.86
N GLU A 17 12.33 -11.46 -1.00
CA GLU A 17 11.85 -11.17 0.36
C GLU A 17 11.38 -9.72 0.50
N LEU A 18 10.06 -9.51 0.35
CA LEU A 18 9.43 -8.24 0.67
C LEU A 18 9.31 -8.09 2.19
N LYS A 19 10.15 -7.25 2.80
CA LYS A 19 9.92 -6.78 4.17
C LYS A 19 8.78 -5.77 4.17
N THR A 20 7.61 -6.19 4.63
CA THR A 20 6.47 -5.31 4.91
C THR A 20 6.71 -4.59 6.25
N LEU A 21 6.29 -3.33 6.34
CA LEU A 21 6.26 -2.55 7.59
C LEU A 21 5.13 -3.00 8.52
N GLY A 22 4.09 -3.61 7.97
CA GLY A 22 2.96 -4.15 8.72
C GLY A 22 1.80 -4.51 7.79
N THR A 23 0.92 -5.38 8.27
CA THR A 23 -0.31 -5.75 7.57
C THR A 23 -1.50 -5.15 8.31
N TYR A 24 -2.41 -4.54 7.56
CA TYR A 24 -3.61 -3.89 8.06
C TYR A 24 -4.84 -4.46 7.37
N SER A 25 -5.96 -4.45 8.06
CA SER A 25 -7.24 -4.84 7.50
C SER A 25 -8.01 -3.62 7.03
N VAL A 26 -8.64 -3.75 5.87
CA VAL A 26 -9.57 -2.76 5.34
C VAL A 26 -10.86 -2.84 6.16
N LYS A 27 -11.28 -1.70 6.70
CA LYS A 27 -12.48 -1.54 7.53
C LYS A 27 -13.65 -0.94 6.77
N LYS A 28 -13.36 -0.28 5.66
CA LYS A 28 -14.34 0.41 4.84
C LYS A 28 -13.98 0.26 3.38
N ASP A 29 -14.99 -0.02 2.57
CA ASP A 29 -14.84 -0.15 1.14
C ASP A 29 -14.33 1.16 0.54
N ALA A 30 -13.29 1.07 -0.29
CA ALA A 30 -12.67 2.19 -0.94
C ALA A 30 -12.14 1.79 -2.31
N GLU A 31 -12.24 2.68 -3.28
CA GLU A 31 -11.70 2.47 -4.62
C GLU A 31 -10.92 3.69 -5.10
N ILE A 32 -9.84 3.44 -5.85
CA ILE A 32 -9.07 4.46 -6.54
C ILE A 32 -9.14 4.16 -8.03
N LYS A 33 -10.10 4.78 -8.71
CA LYS A 33 -10.34 4.58 -10.15
C LYS A 33 -9.11 4.88 -11.01
N LYS A 34 -8.27 5.83 -10.60
CA LYS A 34 -7.03 6.20 -11.32
C LYS A 34 -6.06 5.04 -11.48
N ILE A 35 -5.94 4.19 -10.46
CA ILE A 35 -5.03 3.03 -10.44
C ILE A 35 -5.79 1.70 -10.44
N LYS A 36 -7.12 1.74 -10.64
CA LYS A 36 -8.05 0.60 -10.57
C LYS A 36 -7.91 -0.26 -9.30
N LEU A 37 -7.47 0.35 -8.20
CA LEU A 37 -7.38 -0.32 -6.91
C LEU A 37 -8.75 -0.34 -6.26
N VAL A 38 -9.21 -1.52 -5.84
CA VAL A 38 -10.43 -1.69 -5.05
C VAL A 38 -10.06 -2.40 -3.76
N LEU A 39 -10.35 -1.75 -2.64
CA LEU A 39 -10.22 -2.27 -1.28
C LEU A 39 -11.62 -2.53 -0.73
N LYS A 40 -11.90 -3.77 -0.35
CA LYS A 40 -13.15 -4.14 0.30
C LYS A 40 -12.92 -4.46 1.76
N THR A 41 -13.93 -4.23 2.59
CA THR A 41 -13.90 -4.57 4.01
C THR A 41 -13.59 -6.05 4.19
N GLY A 42 -12.58 -6.35 5.01
CA GLY A 42 -12.04 -7.70 5.20
C GLY A 42 -10.80 -8.02 4.34
N ASP A 43 -10.50 -7.21 3.32
CA ASP A 43 -9.23 -7.33 2.60
C ASP A 43 -8.04 -7.05 3.53
N GLN A 44 -6.92 -7.73 3.28
CA GLN A 44 -5.66 -7.48 3.95
C GLN A 44 -4.70 -6.75 3.02
N ILE A 45 -4.17 -5.65 3.51
CA ILE A 45 -3.18 -4.81 2.83
C ILE A 45 -1.89 -4.80 3.64
N ALA A 46 -0.77 -5.08 2.98
CA ALA A 46 0.56 -5.01 3.57
C ALA A 46 1.26 -3.73 3.12
N ILE A 47 1.71 -2.92 4.06
CA ILE A 47 2.47 -1.70 3.78
C ILE A 47 3.93 -2.10 3.53
N LEU A 48 4.52 -1.67 2.43
CA LEU A 48 5.94 -1.88 2.10
C LEU A 48 6.79 -0.66 2.43
N ALA A 49 6.23 0.52 2.22
CA ALA A 49 6.87 1.79 2.47
C ALA A 49 5.80 2.82 2.84
N ALA A 50 6.11 3.71 3.77
CA ALA A 50 5.33 4.89 4.04
C ALA A 50 6.30 6.08 4.11
N ASP A 51 5.92 7.15 3.43
CA ASP A 51 6.52 8.48 3.44
C ASP A 51 5.42 9.47 3.84
N ASP A 52 5.75 10.75 4.03
CA ASP A 52 4.81 11.76 4.56
C ASP A 52 3.48 11.82 3.78
N ASP A 53 3.53 11.83 2.45
CA ASP A 53 2.32 11.93 1.61
C ASP A 53 1.94 10.63 0.88
N SER A 54 2.83 9.64 0.85
CA SER A 54 2.73 8.50 -0.06
C SER A 54 3.09 7.18 0.62
N ILE A 55 2.24 6.18 0.41
CA ILE A 55 2.36 4.84 0.98
C ILE A 55 2.29 3.81 -0.14
N LEU A 56 3.28 2.92 -0.15
CA LEU A 56 3.33 1.77 -1.04
C LEU A 56 2.70 0.58 -0.31
N ILE A 57 1.63 0.03 -0.87
CA ILE A 57 0.90 -1.11 -0.32
C ILE A 57 0.85 -2.28 -1.28
N VAL A 58 0.61 -3.46 -0.73
CA VAL A 58 0.32 -4.71 -1.43
C VAL A 58 -1.00 -5.24 -0.91
N LYS A 59 -1.96 -5.45 -1.80
CA LYS A 59 -3.22 -6.13 -1.50
C LYS A 59 -3.02 -7.64 -1.61
N ASN A 60 -3.13 -8.38 -0.51
CA ASN A 60 -2.98 -9.82 -0.57
C ASN A 60 -4.04 -10.44 -1.51
N GLY A 61 -3.57 -11.29 -2.43
CA GLY A 61 -4.41 -11.93 -3.46
C GLY A 61 -4.56 -11.12 -4.75
N ASP A 62 -3.97 -9.93 -4.84
CA ASP A 62 -3.95 -9.14 -6.09
C ASP A 62 -2.66 -9.36 -6.89
N LYS A 63 -2.77 -9.40 -8.23
CA LYS A 63 -1.61 -9.56 -9.14
C LYS A 63 -1.09 -8.24 -9.67
N ASP A 64 -1.90 -7.17 -9.59
CA ASP A 64 -1.53 -5.82 -10.04
C ASP A 64 -0.70 -5.07 -8.99
N ASN A 65 -0.32 -5.74 -7.90
CA ASN A 65 0.55 -5.20 -6.85
C ASN A 65 1.96 -4.86 -7.33
N PRO A 66 2.64 -3.90 -6.66
CA PRO A 66 2.16 -3.08 -5.54
C PRO A 66 1.49 -1.77 -5.99
N TYR A 67 0.70 -1.15 -5.10
CA TYR A 67 -0.04 0.09 -5.35
C TYR A 67 0.48 1.27 -4.53
N PHE A 68 0.44 2.46 -5.13
CA PHE A 68 0.70 3.72 -4.45
C PHE A 68 -0.61 4.38 -4.02
N VAL A 69 -0.72 4.69 -2.73
CA VAL A 69 -1.88 5.36 -2.11
C VAL A 69 -1.40 6.44 -1.16
N SER A 70 -2.26 7.39 -0.81
CA SER A 70 -1.93 8.42 0.18
C SER A 70 -2.19 7.92 1.60
N ALA A 71 -1.49 8.51 2.59
CA ALA A 71 -1.69 8.19 3.99
C ALA A 71 -3.15 8.42 4.45
N ASP A 72 -3.76 9.52 4.01
CA ASP A 72 -5.17 9.83 4.32
C ASP A 72 -6.15 8.81 3.75
N PHE A 73 -5.87 8.30 2.55
CA PHE A 73 -6.70 7.26 1.95
C PHE A 73 -6.71 6.00 2.82
N LEU A 74 -5.53 5.56 3.27
CA LEU A 74 -5.40 4.41 4.15
C LEU A 74 -6.04 4.65 5.53
N LYS A 75 -5.83 5.84 6.11
CA LYS A 75 -6.48 6.21 7.38
C LYS A 75 -8.00 6.24 7.29
N GLY A 76 -8.54 6.60 6.12
CA GLY A 76 -9.99 6.66 5.87
C GLY A 76 -10.65 5.30 5.60
N CYS A 77 -9.90 4.31 5.10
CA CYS A 77 -10.45 3.01 4.68
C CYS A 77 -9.98 1.80 5.51
N SER A 78 -8.88 1.92 6.26
CA SER A 78 -8.24 0.79 6.95
C SER A 78 -7.93 1.11 8.42
N ASP A 79 -7.42 0.11 9.14
CA ASP A 79 -6.90 0.26 10.51
C ASP A 79 -5.59 1.06 10.61
N TYR A 80 -5.05 1.53 9.49
CA TYR A 80 -3.82 2.31 9.48
C TYR A 80 -4.03 3.67 10.16
N LYS A 81 -3.29 3.95 11.25
CA LYS A 81 -3.40 5.20 12.00
C LYS A 81 -2.33 6.25 11.67
N GLY A 82 -1.46 5.98 10.70
CA GLY A 82 -0.22 6.76 10.53
C GLY A 82 0.88 6.25 11.45
N LYS A 83 2.10 6.72 11.22
CA LYS A 83 3.25 6.48 12.10
C LYS A 83 3.30 7.52 13.21
#